data_AF-A0A259DGN0-F1
#
_entry.id   AF-A0A259DGN0-F1
#
_cell.length_a   1.000
_cell.length_b   1.000
_cell.length_c   1.000
_cell.angle_alpha   90.00
_cell.angle_beta   90.00
_cell.angle_gamma   90.00
#
_symmetry.space_group_name_H-M   'P 1'
#
loop_
_entity.id
_entity.type
_entity.pdbx_description
1 polymer ?
#
loop_
_entity_poly.entity_id
_entity_poly.type
_entity_poly.pdbx_seq_one_letter_code
_entity_poly.pdbx_strand_id
1 'polypeptide(L)'
;GTNGIFQILDIQPRTARFSFRSWTTNASNPQRETISVSAGPDGDIQLAIIRRMIGLIRGYFKGDFNWESQRLGQVVVLSAREEDTAELEDFLKREFFGVGVKNRAH
;
A
#
# COMPACT_ATOMS: atom_id res chain seq x y z
N GLY A 1 -1.43 -11.98 12.16
CA GLY A 1 -2.41 -11.00 11.67
C GLY A 1 -2.21 -10.84 10.19
N THR A 2 -3.26 -11.04 9.41
CA THR A 2 -3.23 -10.95 7.94
C THR A 2 -3.36 -9.48 7.56
N ASN A 3 -2.24 -8.79 7.41
CA ASN A 3 -2.20 -7.35 7.18
C ASN A 3 -2.72 -7.01 5.78
N GLY A 4 -3.91 -6.40 5.69
CA GLY A 4 -4.40 -5.60 4.57
C GLY A 4 -4.54 -6.26 3.19
N ILE A 5 -5.00 -5.43 2.23
CA ILE A 5 -5.11 -5.72 0.80
C ILE A 5 -3.73 -5.83 0.12
N PHE A 6 -2.74 -5.14 0.68
CA PHE A 6 -1.33 -5.26 0.29
C PHE A 6 -0.52 -5.89 1.42
N GLN A 7 0.35 -6.82 1.05
CA GLN A 7 1.26 -7.47 1.97
C GLN A 7 2.66 -7.52 1.34
N ILE A 8 3.61 -6.84 1.98
CA ILE A 8 5.02 -6.92 1.60
C ILE A 8 5.53 -8.33 1.87
N LEU A 9 6.08 -8.98 0.85
CA LEU A 9 6.64 -10.34 0.95
C LEU A 9 8.13 -10.30 1.24
N ASP A 10 8.85 -9.42 0.54
CA ASP A 10 10.32 -9.35 0.56
C ASP A 10 10.78 -7.95 0.13
N ILE A 11 11.81 -7.42 0.78
CA ILE A 11 12.45 -6.16 0.41
C ILE A 11 13.95 -6.41 0.36
N GLN A 12 14.53 -6.12 -0.79
CA GLN A 12 15.96 -6.16 -1.06
C GLN A 12 16.46 -4.72 -1.31
N PRO A 13 17.79 -4.50 -1.33
CA PRO A 13 18.36 -3.15 -1.50
C PRO A 13 17.95 -2.44 -2.79
N ARG A 14 17.60 -3.18 -3.83
CA ARG A 14 17.24 -2.65 -5.17
C ARG A 14 15.91 -3.17 -5.70
N THR A 15 15.34 -4.18 -5.08
CA THR A 15 14.11 -4.83 -5.55
C THR A 15 13.22 -5.15 -4.36
N ALA A 16 11.92 -5.26 -4.59
CA ALA A 16 10.97 -5.65 -3.58
C ALA A 16 9.83 -6.42 -4.21
N ARG A 17 9.17 -7.25 -3.41
CA ARG A 17 7.99 -8.01 -3.81
C ARG A 17 6.91 -7.81 -2.79
N PHE A 18 5.70 -7.54 -3.26
CA PHE A 18 4.52 -7.52 -2.44
C PHE A 18 3.39 -8.28 -3.12
N SER A 19 2.53 -8.89 -2.31
CA SER A 19 1.29 -9.47 -2.79
C SER A 19 0.17 -8.45 -2.64
N PHE A 20 -0.70 -8.42 -3.63
CA PHE A 20 -1.91 -7.63 -3.68
C PHE A 20 -3.09 -8.57 -3.82
N ARG A 21 -4.10 -8.39 -2.98
CA ARG A 21 -5.38 -9.10 -3.08
C ARG A 21 -6.36 -8.17 -3.75
N SER A 22 -6.96 -8.57 -4.87
CA SER A 22 -7.90 -7.69 -5.59
C SER A 22 -8.98 -7.11 -4.67
N TRP A 23 -9.38 -5.85 -4.91
CA TRP A 23 -10.44 -5.15 -4.16
C TRP A 23 -11.85 -5.75 -4.34
N THR A 24 -11.99 -6.87 -5.04
CA THR A 24 -13.27 -7.47 -5.38
C THR A 24 -13.74 -8.40 -4.26
N THR A 25 -14.93 -8.12 -3.73
CA THR A 25 -15.68 -8.95 -2.76
C THR A 25 -16.30 -10.19 -3.42
N ASN A 26 -16.03 -10.49 -4.71
CA ASN A 26 -16.61 -11.67 -5.33
C ASN A 26 -15.97 -12.94 -4.74
N ALA A 27 -16.65 -13.50 -3.75
CA ALA A 27 -16.21 -14.49 -2.77
C ALA A 27 -15.79 -15.86 -3.35
N SER A 28 -15.68 -16.00 -4.67
CA SER A 28 -15.38 -17.27 -5.31
C SER A 28 -13.88 -17.52 -5.54
N ASN A 29 -13.05 -16.48 -5.74
CA ASN A 29 -11.59 -16.63 -5.88
C ASN A 29 -10.87 -15.29 -5.62
N PRO A 30 -10.34 -15.03 -4.41
CA PRO A 30 -9.49 -13.87 -4.19
C PRO A 30 -8.16 -14.07 -4.92
N GLN A 31 -8.05 -13.53 -6.14
CA GLN A 31 -6.83 -13.58 -6.92
C GLN A 31 -5.76 -12.75 -6.18
N ARG A 32 -4.68 -13.44 -5.79
CA ARG A 32 -3.51 -12.80 -5.20
C ARG A 32 -2.48 -12.61 -6.29
N GLU A 33 -2.19 -11.37 -6.61
CA GLU A 33 -1.15 -11.03 -7.56
C GLU A 33 0.13 -10.69 -6.82
N THR A 34 1.24 -11.30 -7.22
CA THR A 34 2.56 -10.93 -6.71
C THR A 34 3.18 -9.91 -7.64
N ILE A 35 3.42 -8.70 -7.13
CA ILE A 35 4.03 -7.61 -7.87
C ILE A 35 5.48 -7.45 -7.42
N SER A 36 6.37 -7.47 -8.41
CA SER A 36 7.79 -7.13 -8.23
C SER A 36 8.04 -5.66 -8.58
N VAL A 37 8.82 -4.99 -7.74
CA VAL A 37 9.22 -3.59 -7.88
C VAL A 37 10.73 -3.51 -7.89
N SER A 38 11.28 -2.63 -8.72
CA SER A 38 12.71 -2.34 -8.76
C SER A 38 12.92 -0.86 -8.55
N ALA A 39 13.81 -0.50 -7.63
CA ALA A 39 14.29 0.86 -7.49
C ALA A 39 15.27 1.18 -8.62
N GLY A 40 15.17 2.39 -9.19
CA GLY A 40 16.20 2.90 -10.10
C GLY A 40 17.55 3.10 -9.39
N PRO A 41 18.60 3.48 -10.14
CA PRO A 41 19.98 3.59 -9.63
C PRO A 41 20.15 4.50 -8.39
N ASP A 42 19.30 5.52 -8.24
CA ASP A 42 19.27 6.45 -7.09
C ASP A 42 17.91 6.41 -6.35
N GLY A 43 17.11 5.37 -6.58
CA GLY A 43 15.74 5.28 -6.09
C GLY A 43 15.65 4.70 -4.68
N ASP A 44 14.84 5.33 -3.84
CA ASP A 44 14.41 4.73 -2.58
C ASP A 44 13.43 3.58 -2.87
N ILE A 45 13.78 2.34 -2.49
CA ILE A 45 12.95 1.16 -2.75
C ILE A 45 11.59 1.26 -2.05
N GLN A 46 11.52 1.90 -0.87
CA GLN A 46 10.25 2.10 -0.17
C GLN A 46 9.35 3.00 -1.00
N LEU A 47 9.87 4.10 -1.51
CA LEU A 47 9.17 5.02 -2.41
C LEU A 47 8.67 4.33 -3.69
N ALA A 48 9.52 3.51 -4.31
CA ALA A 48 9.17 2.76 -5.51
C ALA A 48 8.00 1.79 -5.25
N ILE A 49 8.00 1.12 -4.09
CA ILE A 49 6.89 0.23 -3.67
C ILE A 49 5.60 1.05 -3.52
N ILE A 50 5.64 2.18 -2.81
CA ILE A 50 4.46 3.02 -2.59
C ILE A 50 3.89 3.53 -3.92
N ARG A 51 4.72 4.06 -4.81
CA ARG A 51 4.28 4.51 -6.13
C ARG A 51 3.62 3.39 -6.93
N ARG A 52 4.15 2.16 -6.84
CA ARG A 52 3.54 1.00 -7.48
C ARG A 52 2.16 0.68 -6.90
N MET A 53 2.01 0.75 -5.57
CA MET A 53 0.72 0.55 -4.91
C MET A 53 -0.30 1.62 -5.32
N ILE A 54 0.10 2.90 -5.38
CA ILE A 54 -0.76 4.00 -5.85
C ILE A 54 -1.25 3.73 -7.27
N GLY A 55 -0.37 3.28 -8.17
CA GLY A 55 -0.75 2.92 -9.54
C GLY A 55 -1.81 1.82 -9.60
N LEU A 56 -1.73 0.82 -8.72
CA LEU A 56 -2.75 -0.22 -8.60
C LEU A 56 -4.07 0.34 -8.08
N ILE A 57 -4.03 1.11 -6.98
CA ILE A 57 -5.22 1.77 -6.41
C ILE A 57 -5.92 2.61 -7.48
N ARG A 58 -5.16 3.39 -8.27
CA ARG A 58 -5.66 4.20 -9.40
C ARG A 58 -6.30 3.39 -10.52
N GLY A 59 -5.94 2.12 -10.65
CA GLY A 59 -6.59 1.20 -11.57
C GLY A 59 -8.04 0.92 -11.15
N TYR A 60 -8.30 0.85 -9.84
CA TYR A 60 -9.61 0.53 -9.27
C TYR A 60 -10.43 1.76 -8.88
N PHE A 61 -9.78 2.80 -8.36
CA PHE A 61 -10.39 4.01 -7.83
C PHE A 61 -9.83 5.23 -8.55
N LYS A 62 -10.70 6.08 -9.11
CA LYS A 62 -10.30 7.31 -9.82
C LYS A 62 -10.46 8.60 -9.01
N GLY A 63 -11.08 8.50 -7.84
CA GLY A 63 -11.33 9.64 -6.95
C GLY A 63 -11.08 9.25 -5.51
N ASP A 64 -11.98 9.69 -4.64
CA ASP A 64 -11.94 9.41 -3.21
C ASP A 64 -12.31 7.94 -2.95
N PHE A 65 -11.57 7.27 -2.08
CA PHE A 65 -11.79 5.87 -1.72
C PHE A 65 -11.60 5.64 -0.23
N ASN A 66 -12.32 4.63 0.28
CA ASN A 66 -12.21 4.19 1.65
C ASN A 66 -10.99 3.28 1.81
N TRP A 67 -10.01 3.73 2.57
CA TRP A 67 -8.83 2.97 2.95
C TRP A 67 -8.93 2.48 4.39
N GLU A 68 -8.84 1.17 4.58
CA GLU A 68 -8.75 0.60 5.92
C GLU A 68 -7.33 0.75 6.47
N SER A 69 -7.12 1.76 7.33
CA SER A 69 -5.82 1.95 7.98
C SER A 69 -5.67 1.00 9.15
N GLN A 70 -4.63 0.16 9.07
CA GLN A 70 -4.24 -0.72 10.17
C GLN A 70 -3.57 0.08 11.29
N ARG A 71 -2.85 1.15 10.96
CA ARG A 71 -2.21 2.04 11.95
C ARG A 71 -3.25 2.74 12.81
N LEU A 72 -4.31 3.25 12.20
CA LEU A 72 -5.37 3.99 12.90
C LEU A 72 -6.50 3.08 13.40
N GLY A 73 -6.56 1.82 12.94
CA GLY A 73 -7.64 0.89 13.25
C GLY A 73 -9.01 1.37 12.77
N GLN A 74 -9.04 2.20 11.73
CA GLN A 74 -10.27 2.81 11.20
C GLN A 74 -10.17 3.03 9.69
N VAL A 75 -11.33 3.23 9.07
CA VAL A 75 -11.43 3.57 7.65
C VAL A 75 -11.21 5.08 7.48
N VAL A 76 -10.21 5.44 6.67
CA VAL A 76 -9.93 6.83 6.28
C VAL A 76 -10.28 7.03 4.80
N VAL A 77 -10.72 8.23 4.43
CA VAL A 77 -10.97 8.58 3.03
C VAL A 77 -9.68 9.13 2.45
N LEU A 78 -9.16 8.50 1.40
CA LEU A 78 -7.97 8.93 0.68
C LEU A 78 -8.32 9.23 -0.78
N SER A 79 -7.55 10.10 -1.42
CA SER A 79 -7.73 10.47 -2.82
C SER A 79 -6.76 9.73 -3.71
N ALA A 80 -7.27 8.99 -4.70
CA ALA A 80 -6.45 8.34 -5.72
C ALA A 80 -6.09 9.29 -6.87
N ARG A 81 -6.51 10.57 -6.82
CA ARG A 81 -6.24 11.55 -7.88
C ARG A 81 -4.75 11.80 -8.04
N GLU A 82 -4.36 12.30 -9.21
CA GLU A 82 -2.96 12.63 -9.51
C GLU A 82 -2.48 13.87 -8.78
N GLU A 83 -3.38 14.83 -8.52
CA GLU A 83 -3.10 16.01 -7.72
C GLU A 83 -2.73 15.67 -6.27
N ASP A 84 -3.38 14.66 -5.68
CA ASP A 84 -3.17 14.21 -4.30
C ASP A 84 -2.05 13.17 -4.15
N THR A 85 -1.23 12.95 -5.19
CA THR A 85 -0.17 11.91 -5.16
C THR A 85 0.75 12.06 -3.96
N ALA A 86 1.16 13.29 -3.64
CA ALA A 86 2.12 13.55 -2.57
C ALA A 86 1.57 13.18 -1.19
N GLU A 87 0.30 13.53 -0.91
CA GLU A 87 -0.36 13.20 0.36
C GLU A 87 -0.62 11.70 0.48
N LEU A 88 -1.08 11.06 -0.60
CA LEU A 88 -1.29 9.62 -0.62
C LEU A 88 0.04 8.85 -0.44
N GLU A 89 1.11 9.31 -1.08
CA GLU A 89 2.45 8.72 -0.97
C GLU A 89 2.99 8.83 0.46
N ASP A 90 2.90 10.00 1.10
CA ASP A 90 3.31 10.18 2.49
C ASP A 90 2.46 9.32 3.45
N PHE A 91 1.15 9.27 3.25
CA PHE A 91 0.25 8.46 4.06
C PHE A 91 0.61 6.98 3.99
N LEU A 92 0.73 6.42 2.78
CA LEU A 92 1.07 5.01 2.59
C LEU A 92 2.50 4.70 3.06
N LYS A 93 3.45 5.61 2.81
CA LYS A 93 4.82 5.45 3.34
C LYS A 93 4.81 5.33 4.86
N ARG A 94 4.04 6.17 5.56
CA ARG A 94 3.88 6.06 7.02
C ARG A 94 3.08 4.83 7.45
N GLU A 95 2.19 4.32 6.61
CA GLU A 95 1.39 3.12 6.90
C GLU A 95 2.24 1.85 6.86
N PHE A 96 3.11 1.71 5.84
CA PHE A 96 3.94 0.53 5.66
C PHE A 96 5.32 0.64 6.33
N PHE A 97 5.92 1.83 6.31
CA PHE A 97 7.31 2.08 6.73
C PHE A 97 7.44 3.10 7.87
N GLY A 98 6.34 3.71 8.32
CA GLY A 98 6.34 4.62 9.47
C GLY A 98 6.66 3.85 10.75
N VAL A 99 7.88 4.01 11.24
CA VAL A 99 8.35 3.42 12.50
C VAL A 99 7.56 4.00 13.68
N GLY A 100 6.82 3.14 14.38
CA GLY A 100 6.66 3.19 15.84
C GLY A 100 5.45 3.92 16.44
N VAL A 101 4.34 3.19 16.64
CA VAL A 101 3.67 3.18 17.95
C VAL A 101 3.55 1.72 18.40
N LYS A 102 4.62 1.23 19.02
CA LYS A 102 4.47 0.24 20.08
C LYS A 102 3.76 0.95 21.24
N ASN A 103 2.42 0.88 21.31
CA ASN A 103 1.72 0.78 22.60
C ASN A 103 0.22 0.53 22.40
N ARG A 104 -0.21 -0.71 22.65
CA ARG A 104 -1.50 -0.98 23.30
C ARG A 104 -1.28 -2.12 24.29
N ALA A 105 -0.70 -1.76 25.44
CA ALA A 105 -1.13 -2.36 26.68
C ALA A 105 -2.43 -1.66 27.08
N HIS A 106 -3.51 -2.42 27.22
CA HIS A 106 -4.65 -2.13 28.09
C HIS A 106 -5.28 -3.45 28.49
#